data_AF-A0A2T4PQB7-F1
#
_entry.id   AF-A0A2T4PQB7-F1
#
_cell.length_a   1.000
_cell.length_b   1.000
_cell.length_c   1.000
_cell.angle_alpha   90.00
_cell.angle_beta   90.00
_cell.angle_gamma   90.00
#
_symmetry.space_group_name_H-M   'P 1'
#
loop_
_entity.id
_entity.type
_entity.pdbx_description
1 polymer ?
#
loop_
_entity_poly.entity_id
_entity_poly.type
_entity_poly.pdbx_seq_one_letter_code
_entity_poly.pdbx_strand_id
1 'polypeptide(L)' 'MENELDTYIYAGEFTVAAKEVETVPFQFKLENHDIDVENNKIYLKTHVFIDHSVDAYDEDEVQVYKTE' A
#
# COMPACT_ATOMS: atom_id res chain seq x y z
N MET A 1 -15.61 -3.27 4.15
CA MET A 1 -14.28 -3.56 4.71
C MET A 1 -14.11 -5.09 4.74
N GLU A 2 -14.36 -5.78 3.62
CA GLU A 2 -14.44 -7.25 3.57
C GLU A 2 -13.39 -7.90 2.63
N ASN A 3 -12.60 -7.09 1.90
CA ASN A 3 -11.62 -7.57 0.90
C ASN A 3 -10.20 -7.04 1.17
N GLU A 4 -9.86 -6.74 2.43
CA GLU A 4 -8.51 -6.33 2.82
C GLU A 4 -7.68 -7.58 3.11
N LEU A 5 -6.54 -7.74 2.43
CA LEU A 5 -5.67 -8.91 2.58
C LEU A 5 -4.69 -8.72 3.75
N ASP A 6 -4.02 -7.57 3.78
CA ASP A 6 -3.05 -7.20 4.80
C ASP A 6 -2.89 -5.67 4.85
N THR A 7 -2.41 -5.16 5.98
CA THR A 7 -2.11 -3.73 6.20
C THR A 7 -0.76 -3.57 6.89
N TYR A 8 0.14 -2.83 6.24
CA TYR A 8 1.40 -2.38 6.83
C TYR A 8 1.32 -0.90 7.18
N ILE A 9 1.67 -0.54 8.42
CA ILE A 9 1.68 0.84 8.89
C ILE A 9 3.13 1.28 9.11
N TYR A 10 3.57 2.30 8.35
CA TYR A 10 4.78 3.03 8.66
C TYR A 10 4.49 4.09 9.74
N ALA A 11 5.00 3.87 10.96
CA ALA A 11 4.74 4.73 12.12
C ALA A 11 5.72 5.92 12.28
N GLY A 12 6.50 6.25 11.24
CA GLY A 12 7.42 7.38 11.28
C GLY A 12 6.73 8.69 10.92
N GLU A 13 7.01 9.76 11.68
CA GLU A 13 6.59 11.12 11.36
C GLU A 13 7.72 11.85 10.62
N PHE A 14 7.38 12.62 9.58
CA PHE A 14 8.31 13.47 8.85
C PHE A 14 7.64 14.77 8.43
N THR A 15 8.44 15.81 8.22
CA THR A 15 7.98 17.10 7.67
C THR A 15 8.60 17.29 6.31
N VAL A 16 7.79 17.52 5.28
CA VAL A 16 8.25 17.79 3.91
C VAL A 16 8.10 19.28 3.63
N ALA A 17 9.20 19.98 3.32
CA ALA A 17 9.10 21.37 2.92
C ALA A 17 8.63 21.51 1.46
N ALA A 18 8.28 22.73 1.06
CA ALA A 18 7.80 22.98 -0.30
C ALA A 18 8.84 22.54 -1.35
N LYS A 19 8.42 21.68 -2.29
CA LYS A 19 9.23 21.09 -3.38
C LYS A 19 10.26 20.04 -2.94
N GLU A 20 10.26 19.65 -1.67
CA GLU A 20 11.04 18.49 -1.24
C GLU A 20 10.30 17.19 -1.59
N VAL A 21 11.07 16.11 -1.75
CA VAL A 21 10.57 14.77 -2.03
C VAL A 21 11.14 13.85 -0.97
N GLU A 22 10.26 13.21 -0.21
CA GLU A 22 10.63 12.16 0.73
C GLU A 22 10.28 10.80 0.17
N THR A 23 11.18 9.83 0.36
CA THR A 23 11.03 8.46 -0.13
C THR A 23 11.18 7.49 1.03
N VAL A 24 10.11 6.73 1.32
CA VAL A 24 10.10 5.72 2.37
C VAL A 24 10.09 4.34 1.73
N PRO A 25 11.18 3.56 1.82
CA PRO A 25 11.18 2.18 1.34
C PRO A 25 10.36 1.31 2.30
N PHE A 26 9.55 0.42 1.74
CA PHE A 26 8.83 -0.61 2.49
C PHE A 26 8.97 -1.95 1.79
N GLN A 27 8.77 -3.01 2.56
CA GLN A 27 8.64 -4.37 2.06
C GLN A 27 7.60 -5.09 2.92
N PHE A 28 6.75 -5.86 2.28
CA PHE A 28 5.83 -6.77 2.96
C PHE A 28 5.87 -8.11 2.24
N LYS A 29 5.49 -9.17 2.97
CA LYS A 29 5.27 -10.48 2.39
C LYS A 29 3.77 -10.66 2.30
N LEU A 30 3.27 -10.90 1.10
CA LEU A 30 1.93 -11.48 0.96
C LEU A 30 2.01 -12.88 1.55
N GLU A 31 1.37 -13.10 2.71
CA GLU A 31 1.19 -14.45 3.21
C GLU A 31 0.37 -15.27 2.20
N ASN A 32 0.43 -16.61 2.28
CA ASN A 32 -0.32 -17.51 1.41
C ASN A 32 -1.82 -17.35 1.64
N HIS A 33 -2.39 -16.28 1.13
CA HIS A 33 -3.79 -16.16 0.86
C HIS A 33 -4.05 -17.06 -0.35
N ASP A 34 -5.01 -17.98 -0.25
CA ASP A 34 -5.53 -18.73 -1.40
C ASP A 34 -6.28 -17.76 -2.33
N ILE A 35 -5.52 -16.87 -2.98
CA ILE A 35 -6.04 -15.89 -3.92
C ILE A 35 -6.19 -16.60 -5.24
N ASP A 36 -7.43 -16.66 -5.72
CA ASP A 36 -7.71 -17.04 -7.08
C ASP A 36 -7.30 -15.90 -8.03
N VAL A 37 -6.01 -15.83 -8.33
CA VAL A 37 -5.41 -14.81 -9.20
C VAL A 37 -5.94 -14.82 -10.64
N GLU A 38 -6.63 -15.88 -11.08
CA GLU A 38 -7.25 -15.92 -12.41
C GLU A 38 -8.50 -15.04 -12.49
N ASN A 39 -9.24 -14.96 -11.38
CA ASN A 39 -10.52 -14.24 -11.31
C ASN A 39 -10.48 -12.98 -10.44
N ASN A 40 -9.37 -12.74 -9.75
CA ASN A 40 -9.23 -11.62 -8.81
C ASN A 40 -8.04 -10.72 -9.15
N LYS A 41 -8.23 -9.43 -8.87
CA LYS A 41 -7.18 -8.41 -8.95
C LYS A 41 -6.78 -8.01 -7.53
N ILE A 42 -5.48 -7.79 -7.34
CA ILE A 42 -4.93 -7.31 -6.08
C ILE A 42 -4.58 -5.84 -6.26
N TYR A 43 -4.95 -5.04 -5.27
CA TYR A 43 -4.66 -3.61 -5.24
C TYR A 43 -3.85 -3.27 -3.99
N LEU A 44 -2.75 -2.55 -4.19
CA LEU A 44 -2.03 -1.88 -3.11
C LEU A 44 -2.62 -0.48 -2.96
N LYS A 45 -3.21 -0.21 -1.79
CA LYS A 45 -3.73 1.13 -1.46
C LYS A 45 -2.75 1.80 -0.50
N THR A 46 -2.25 2.96 -0.87
CA THR A 46 -1.40 3.79 -0.01
C THR A 46 -2.22 4.94 0.54
N HIS A 47 -2.11 5.17 1.86
CA HIS A 47 -2.74 6.30 2.54
C HIS A 47 -1.69 7.02 3.38
N VAL A 48 -1.48 8.30 3.06
CA VAL A 48 -0.60 9.20 3.83
C VAL A 48 -1.46 10.18 4.61
N PHE A 49 -1.38 10.10 5.94
CA PHE A 49 -1.99 11.07 6.83
C PHE A 49 -1.21 12.38 6.81
N ILE A 50 -1.89 13.50 6.51
CA ILE A 50 -1.28 14.82 6.51
C ILE A 50 -1.94 15.69 7.57
N ASP A 51 -1.18 16.00 8.61
CA ASP A 51 -1.68 16.80 9.73
C ASP A 51 -2.18 18.19 9.26
N HIS A 52 -3.34 18.60 9.79
CA HIS A 52 -4.04 19.84 9.46
C HIS A 52 -4.27 20.08 7.95
N SER A 53 -4.37 19.02 7.14
CA SER A 53 -4.55 19.13 5.68
C SER A 53 -5.47 18.03 5.13
N VAL A 54 -5.46 17.85 3.81
CA VAL A 54 -6.11 16.75 3.10
C VAL A 54 -5.10 15.62 2.94
N ASP A 55 -5.46 14.43 3.42
CA ASP A 55 -4.66 13.22 3.24
C ASP A 55 -4.43 12.89 1.76
N ALA A 56 -3.33 12.19 1.48
CA ALA A 56 -3.03 11.71 0.14
C ALA A 56 -3.32 10.21 0.02
N TYR A 57 -3.85 9.83 -1.14
CA TYR A 57 -4.23 8.45 -1.45
C TYR A 57 -3.66 8.06 -2.81
N ASP A 58 -3.22 6.82 -2.92
CA ASP A 58 -2.78 6.21 -4.16
C ASP A 58 -3.22 4.75 -4.24
N GLU A 59 -3.46 4.25 -5.45
CA GLU A 59 -3.90 2.87 -5.68
C GLU A 59 -3.20 2.27 -6.90
N ASP A 60 -2.51 1.17 -6.69
CA ASP A 60 -1.80 0.41 -7.72
C ASP A 60 -2.36 -1.01 -7.85
N GLU A 61 -2.57 -1.47 -9.08
CA GLU A 61 -2.87 -2.89 -9.36
C GLU A 61 -1.56 -3.70 -9.31
N VAL A 62 -1.51 -4.71 -8.44
CA VAL A 62 -0.36 -5.60 -8.28
C VAL A 62 -0.63 -6.92 -9.00
N GLN A 63 0.23 -7.26 -9.96
CA GLN A 63 0.17 -8.57 -10.61
C GLN A 63 0.84 -9.62 -9.73
N VAL A 64 0.08 -10.66 -9.39
CA VAL A 64 0.58 -11.81 -8.63
C VAL A 64 0.46 -13.05 -9.51
N TYR A 65 1.56 -13.81 -9.59
CA TYR A 65 1.63 -15.04 -10.35
C TYR A 65 1.71 -16.21 -9.36
N LYS A 66 0.97 -17.28 -9.62
CA LYS A 66 1.19 -18.55 -8.93
C LYS A 66 2.56 -19.06 -9.38
N THR A 67 3.49 -19.24 -8.44
CA THR A 67 4.67 -20.06 -8.66
C THR A 67 4.24 -21.52 -8.67
N GLU A 68 4.42 -22.19 -9.82
CA GLU A 68 4.23 -23.63 -10.01
C GLU A 68 5.19 -24.48 -9.16
#